data_AF-A0A2W4K094-F1
#
_entry.id   AF-A0A2W4K094-F1
#
_cell.length_a   1.000
_cell.length_b   1.000
_cell.length_c   1.000
_cell.angle_alpha   90.00
_cell.angle_beta   90.00
_cell.angle_gamma   90.00
#
_symmetry.space_group_name_H-M   'P 1'
#
loop_
_entity.id
_entity.type
_entity.pdbx_description
1 polymer ?
#
loop_
_entity_poly.entity_id
_entity_poly.type
_entity_poly.pdbx_seq_one_letter_code
_entity_poly.pdbx_strand_id
1 'polypeptide(L)'
;MAYAAAGIGGIGFFLLSFTALAVIPGMALQNEITRTKPSTMLKPSEQEQRGRIVYAREGCAYCHTQQIRTVSQDVDRFGAPTRAWENRYDYPQLWGTRRIGPDLSRETNIRSDDWQLTHLYNPRSIVPDSVMPSFPWLFDGSPAKPKPEADDLLAYIKSLGKARHLSGNDPKQFTLAPNCECPDEVKKIETTPVPLNASGSIRTVGIPPFEMQLPTDAAKLADLQRKGAVLFAKNCQGCHGEMGDGQGPAAEGLFPKPAGLIEANYTVKHLVSVLMNGVPGTAMPAWRDLPRADIEALVAHLKTLPERPVYVTSAEEMASKEVQAGKKIYEQKCVSCHGIEGDGKGPASATLDRPPANFKEVQPEPDDLLNVLEVGVPGTSMPPWKDQLTEQERDYLSRYVQAFYVEETKK
;
A
#
# COMPACT_ATOMS: atom_id res chain seq x y z
N MET A 1 16.51 60.61 -36.28
CA MET A 1 16.43 60.73 -34.80
C MET A 1 15.28 59.94 -34.21
N ALA A 2 14.02 60.13 -34.64
CA ALA A 2 12.87 59.40 -34.08
C ALA A 2 12.99 57.87 -34.15
N TYR A 3 13.36 57.30 -35.30
CA TYR A 3 13.54 55.85 -35.45
C TYR A 3 14.70 55.28 -34.60
N ALA A 4 15.79 56.03 -34.45
CA ALA A 4 16.92 55.62 -33.61
C ALA A 4 16.54 55.65 -32.12
N ALA A 5 15.84 56.68 -31.67
CA ALA A 5 15.34 56.78 -30.30
C ALA A 5 14.31 55.69 -29.99
N ALA A 6 13.38 55.41 -30.92
CA ALA A 6 12.42 54.33 -30.80
C ALA A 6 13.10 52.95 -30.78
N GLY A 7 14.13 52.73 -31.61
CA GLY A 7 14.92 51.49 -31.62
C GLY A 7 15.67 51.26 -30.32
N ILE A 8 16.33 52.30 -29.78
CA ILE A 8 17.01 52.24 -28.48
C ILE A 8 16.02 51.97 -27.35
N GLY A 9 14.87 52.66 -27.35
CA GLY A 9 13.81 52.42 -26.37
C GLY A 9 13.26 51.00 -26.42
N GLY A 10 13.02 50.47 -27.62
CA GLY A 10 12.54 49.10 -27.83
C GLY A 10 13.53 48.04 -27.36
N ILE A 11 14.81 48.17 -27.73
CA ILE A 11 15.87 47.26 -27.27
C ILE A 11 16.05 47.36 -25.75
N GLY A 12 16.06 48.58 -25.20
CA GLY A 12 16.17 48.80 -23.76
C GLY A 12 15.02 48.16 -22.97
N PHE A 13 13.78 48.33 -23.43
CA PHE A 13 12.61 47.70 -22.83
C PHE A 13 12.67 46.17 -22.94
N PHE A 14 13.06 45.63 -24.09
CA PHE A 14 13.25 44.18 -24.26
C PHE A 14 14.30 43.64 -23.29
N LEU A 15 15.48 44.27 -23.19
CA LEU A 15 16.54 43.84 -22.29
C LEU A 15 16.11 43.91 -20.83
N LEU A 16 15.44 44.99 -20.43
CA LEU A 16 14.88 45.13 -19.09
C LEU A 16 13.86 44.03 -18.80
N SER A 17 12.90 43.82 -19.71
CA SER A 17 11.85 42.81 -19.57
C SER A 17 12.42 41.39 -19.55
N PHE A 18 13.36 41.07 -20.44
CA PHE A 18 14.01 39.76 -20.49
C PHE A 18 14.82 39.50 -19.23
N THR A 19 15.54 40.51 -18.73
CA THR A 19 16.30 40.38 -17.49
C THR A 19 15.37 40.16 -16.30
N ALA A 20 14.30 40.96 -16.18
CA ALA A 20 13.37 40.90 -15.07
C ALA A 20 12.51 39.62 -15.08
N LEU A 21 12.07 39.14 -16.25
CA LEU A 21 11.12 38.04 -16.36
C LEU A 21 11.77 36.68 -16.69
N ALA A 22 12.99 36.65 -17.24
CA ALA A 22 13.68 35.41 -17.59
C ALA A 22 14.97 35.20 -16.78
N VAL A 23 15.87 36.19 -16.77
CA VAL A 23 17.20 36.02 -16.13
C VAL A 23 17.10 35.94 -14.61
N ILE A 24 16.45 36.93 -13.97
CA ILE A 24 16.33 36.98 -12.51
C ILE A 24 15.56 35.74 -11.97
N PRO A 25 14.39 35.36 -12.50
CA PRO A 25 13.69 34.15 -12.06
C PRO A 25 14.49 32.87 -12.34
N GLY A 26 15.19 32.78 -13.49
CA GLY A 26 16.05 31.64 -13.81
C GLY A 26 17.21 31.47 -12.82
N MET A 27 17.84 32.57 -12.41
CA MET A 27 18.88 32.56 -11.37
C MET A 27 18.32 32.14 -10.02
N ALA A 28 17.16 32.69 -9.62
CA ALA A 28 16.50 32.33 -8.37
C ALA A 28 16.16 30.83 -8.32
N LEU A 29 15.62 30.29 -9.41
CA LEU A 29 15.31 28.86 -9.56
C LEU A 29 16.58 28.00 -9.44
N GLN A 30 17.66 28.39 -10.10
CA GLN A 30 18.91 27.63 -10.06
C GLN A 30 19.55 27.65 -8.67
N ASN A 31 19.44 28.77 -7.96
CA ASN A 31 19.86 28.87 -6.57
C ASN A 31 19.02 27.95 -5.66
N GLU A 32 17.70 27.93 -5.82
CA GLU A 32 16.82 27.02 -5.07
C GLU A 32 17.16 25.55 -5.34
N ILE A 33 17.33 25.16 -6.61
CA ILE A 33 17.72 23.81 -7.00
C ILE A 33 19.05 23.43 -6.35
N THR A 34 20.04 24.33 -6.38
CA THR A 34 21.38 24.06 -5.82
C THR A 34 21.33 23.89 -4.31
N ARG A 35 20.48 24.67 -3.63
CA ARG A 35 20.30 24.63 -2.17
C ARG A 35 19.51 23.40 -1.68
N THR A 36 18.55 22.93 -2.46
CA THR A 36 17.55 21.94 -2.00
C THR A 36 17.70 20.53 -2.58
N LYS A 37 18.48 20.37 -3.66
CA LYS A 37 18.72 19.03 -4.25
C LYS A 37 19.48 18.14 -3.26
N PRO A 38 19.27 16.81 -3.31
CA PRO A 38 20.12 15.88 -2.59
C PRO A 38 21.58 15.93 -3.07
N SER A 39 22.51 15.51 -2.21
CA SER A 39 23.94 15.39 -2.54
C SER A 39 24.18 14.46 -3.73
N THR A 40 23.39 13.39 -3.83
CA THR A 40 23.41 12.45 -4.95
C THR A 40 22.02 12.39 -5.59
N MET A 41 21.95 12.77 -6.87
CA MET A 41 20.77 12.55 -7.70
C MET A 41 20.83 11.15 -8.31
N LEU A 42 19.72 10.41 -8.24
CA LEU A 42 19.62 9.12 -8.91
C LEU A 42 19.33 9.32 -10.39
N LYS A 43 20.25 8.88 -11.25
CA LYS A 43 20.00 8.83 -12.69
C LYS A 43 19.01 7.69 -12.99
N PRO A 44 18.05 7.89 -13.90
CA PRO A 44 17.15 6.82 -14.31
C PRO A 44 17.90 5.66 -14.96
N SER A 45 17.52 4.44 -14.64
CA SER A 45 17.96 3.24 -15.34
C SER A 45 17.46 3.24 -16.79
N GLU A 46 18.05 2.39 -17.65
CA GLU A 46 17.55 2.23 -19.02
C GLU A 46 16.10 1.73 -19.05
N GLN A 47 15.72 0.89 -18.08
CA GLN A 47 14.36 0.39 -17.91
C GLN A 47 13.38 1.52 -17.58
N GLU A 48 13.74 2.38 -16.62
CA GLU A 48 12.93 3.55 -16.24
C GLU A 48 12.80 4.54 -17.41
N GLN A 49 13.83 4.69 -18.25
CA GLN A 49 13.77 5.54 -19.44
C GLN A 49 12.83 4.97 -20.52
N ARG A 50 12.84 3.66 -20.76
CA ARG A 50 11.86 3.02 -21.67
C ARG A 50 10.44 3.13 -21.10
N GLY A 51 10.28 2.93 -19.80
CA GLY A 51 9.00 3.07 -19.10
C GLY A 51 8.42 4.47 -19.22
N ARG A 52 9.27 5.49 -19.17
CA ARG A 52 8.88 6.88 -19.40
C ARG A 52 8.32 7.10 -20.81
N ILE A 53 8.90 6.45 -21.82
CA ILE A 53 8.39 6.53 -23.20
C ILE A 53 6.99 5.92 -23.27
N VAL A 54 6.77 4.77 -22.62
CA VAL A 54 5.45 4.16 -22.51
C VAL A 54 4.47 5.10 -21.78
N TYR A 55 4.88 5.64 -20.63
CA TYR A 55 4.06 6.58 -19.83
C TYR A 55 3.61 7.80 -20.64
N ALA A 56 4.49 8.36 -21.47
CA ALA A 56 4.18 9.46 -22.36
C ALA A 56 3.26 9.03 -23.53
N ARG A 57 3.56 7.88 -24.17
CA ARG A 57 2.76 7.31 -25.28
C ARG A 57 1.33 7.04 -24.87
N GLU A 58 1.14 6.45 -23.70
CA GLU A 58 -0.17 6.09 -23.14
C GLU A 58 -0.91 7.29 -22.52
N GLY A 59 -0.28 8.47 -22.50
CA GLY A 59 -0.90 9.70 -22.02
C GLY A 59 -1.14 9.73 -20.50
N CYS A 60 -0.40 8.93 -19.72
CA CYS A 60 -0.60 8.82 -18.28
C CYS A 60 -0.52 10.19 -17.57
N ALA A 61 0.39 11.06 -18.03
CA ALA A 61 0.57 12.41 -17.50
C ALA A 61 -0.68 13.30 -17.59
N TYR A 62 -1.64 13.01 -18.48
CA TYR A 62 -2.88 13.80 -18.56
C TYR A 62 -3.73 13.66 -17.30
N CYS A 63 -3.63 12.55 -16.57
CA CYS A 63 -4.39 12.29 -15.35
C CYS A 63 -3.51 12.23 -14.10
N HIS A 64 -2.29 11.72 -14.25
CA HIS A 64 -1.30 11.53 -13.21
C HIS A 64 -0.19 12.56 -13.37
N THR A 65 -0.47 13.78 -12.97
CA THR A 65 0.55 14.85 -12.96
C THR A 65 1.80 14.42 -12.17
N GLN A 66 2.95 15.00 -12.50
CA GLN A 66 4.24 14.86 -11.79
C GLN A 66 4.64 16.20 -11.15
N GLN A 67 3.64 16.92 -10.65
CA GLN A 67 3.76 18.29 -10.18
C GLN A 67 2.64 18.61 -9.18
N ILE A 68 2.98 18.53 -7.91
CA ILE A 68 2.17 19.03 -6.81
C ILE A 68 2.49 20.51 -6.62
N ARG A 69 1.48 21.36 -6.71
CA ARG A 69 1.65 22.81 -6.57
C ARG A 69 1.68 23.22 -5.11
N THR A 70 2.18 24.42 -4.86
CA THR A 70 2.12 25.10 -3.57
C THR A 70 0.73 25.69 -3.30
N VAL A 71 -0.36 24.96 -3.57
CA VAL A 71 -1.72 25.40 -3.18
C VAL A 71 -2.24 24.43 -2.13
N SER A 72 -2.95 24.93 -1.12
CA SER A 72 -3.33 24.10 0.03
C SER A 72 -4.12 22.86 -0.38
N GLN A 73 -5.02 22.95 -1.37
CA GLN A 73 -5.80 21.81 -1.84
C GLN A 73 -4.94 20.70 -2.47
N ASP A 74 -3.87 21.06 -3.18
CA ASP A 74 -2.95 20.07 -3.75
C ASP A 74 -2.10 19.45 -2.63
N VAL A 75 -1.69 20.26 -1.64
CA VAL A 75 -0.89 19.80 -0.51
C VAL A 75 -1.68 18.87 0.40
N ASP A 76 -2.93 19.22 0.72
CA ASP A 76 -3.83 18.42 1.52
C ASP A 76 -4.16 17.08 0.83
N ARG A 77 -4.25 17.09 -0.51
CA ARG A 77 -4.62 15.91 -1.30
C ARG A 77 -3.43 14.98 -1.62
N PHE A 78 -2.29 15.54 -1.99
CA PHE A 78 -1.16 14.78 -2.55
C PHE A 78 0.12 14.88 -1.71
N GLY A 79 0.14 15.73 -0.69
CA GLY A 79 1.31 15.95 0.15
C GLY A 79 2.25 17.02 -0.39
N ALA A 80 3.54 16.84 -0.17
CA ALA A 80 4.52 17.91 -0.38
C ALA A 80 4.61 18.45 -1.81
N PRO A 81 4.66 19.79 -2.00
CA PRO A 81 4.92 20.37 -3.32
C PRO A 81 6.17 19.80 -3.99
N THR A 82 6.10 19.58 -5.29
CA THR A 82 7.21 19.09 -6.11
C THR A 82 8.29 20.17 -6.23
N ARG A 83 9.53 19.81 -5.92
CA ARG A 83 10.69 20.71 -6.12
C ARG A 83 11.20 20.59 -7.55
N ALA A 84 11.76 21.67 -8.08
CA ALA A 84 12.23 21.74 -9.46
C ALA A 84 13.37 20.76 -9.81
N TRP A 85 14.08 20.20 -8.82
CA TRP A 85 15.10 19.19 -9.06
C TRP A 85 14.53 17.77 -9.20
N GLU A 86 13.30 17.51 -8.76
CA GLU A 86 12.70 16.16 -8.72
C GLU A 86 12.47 15.58 -10.12
N ASN A 87 12.15 16.44 -11.10
CA ASN A 87 11.90 16.08 -12.50
C ASN A 87 13.08 16.45 -13.42
N ARG A 88 14.29 16.61 -12.86
CA ARG A 88 15.49 17.01 -13.63
C ARG A 88 15.78 16.08 -14.81
N TYR A 89 15.43 14.81 -14.71
CA TYR A 89 15.65 13.81 -15.77
C TYR A 89 14.42 13.59 -16.66
N ASP A 90 13.30 14.25 -16.37
CA ASP A 90 12.07 14.13 -17.15
C ASP A 90 12.02 15.19 -18.25
N TYR A 91 12.84 15.06 -19.30
CA TYR A 91 12.78 15.97 -20.46
C TYR A 91 12.13 15.29 -21.70
N PRO A 92 11.16 15.93 -22.39
CA PRO A 92 10.42 17.13 -21.95
C PRO A 92 9.54 16.82 -20.74
N GLN A 93 9.32 17.78 -19.86
CA GLN A 93 8.57 17.57 -18.61
C GLN A 93 7.13 17.12 -18.86
N LEU A 94 6.70 16.08 -18.13
CA LEU A 94 5.38 15.49 -18.24
C LEU A 94 4.43 16.08 -17.19
N TRP A 95 4.36 17.40 -17.14
CA TRP A 95 3.45 18.11 -16.24
C TRP A 95 2.01 17.97 -16.74
N GLY A 96 1.20 17.26 -15.96
CA GLY A 96 -0.22 17.10 -16.26
C GLY A 96 -0.98 18.40 -16.06
N THR A 97 -1.95 18.67 -16.93
CA THR A 97 -2.85 19.83 -16.79
C THR A 97 -4.13 19.49 -16.02
N ARG A 98 -4.49 18.21 -15.91
CA ARG A 98 -5.68 17.74 -15.19
C ARG A 98 -5.28 16.88 -13.99
N ARG A 99 -5.94 17.10 -12.85
CA ARG A 99 -5.68 16.45 -11.55
C ARG A 99 -6.77 15.43 -11.22
N ILE A 100 -6.99 14.52 -12.16
CA ILE A 100 -8.04 13.50 -12.08
C ILE A 100 -7.57 12.38 -11.14
N GLY A 101 -6.41 11.78 -11.45
CA GLY A 101 -5.79 10.73 -10.64
C GLY A 101 -4.90 11.29 -9.52
N PRO A 102 -4.33 10.40 -8.68
CA PRO A 102 -3.25 10.76 -7.77
C PRO A 102 -2.02 11.30 -8.54
N ASP A 103 -1.29 12.23 -7.92
CA ASP A 103 0.00 12.68 -8.43
C ASP A 103 1.08 11.66 -8.04
N LEU A 104 1.64 10.97 -9.04
CA LEU A 104 2.55 9.85 -8.80
C LEU A 104 3.91 10.29 -8.28
N SER A 105 4.21 11.59 -8.22
CA SER A 105 5.47 12.07 -7.62
C SER A 105 5.56 11.78 -6.11
N ARG A 106 4.48 11.31 -5.47
CA ARG A 106 4.42 10.96 -4.03
C ARG A 106 3.96 9.54 -3.76
N GLU A 107 3.84 8.72 -4.81
CA GLU A 107 3.25 7.37 -4.72
C GLU A 107 4.29 6.25 -4.92
N THR A 108 5.58 6.57 -4.97
CA THR A 108 6.67 5.56 -5.07
C THR A 108 6.53 4.48 -4.00
N ASN A 109 6.49 3.22 -4.43
CA ASN A 109 6.41 2.04 -3.55
C ASN A 109 5.23 2.05 -2.55
N ILE A 110 4.17 2.83 -2.81
CA ILE A 110 2.96 2.79 -1.98
C ILE A 110 2.13 1.53 -2.27
N ARG A 111 2.13 1.09 -3.52
CA ARG A 111 1.43 -0.11 -3.99
C ARG A 111 2.46 -1.14 -4.41
N SER A 112 2.13 -2.41 -4.18
CA SER A 112 2.93 -3.53 -4.65
C SER A 112 2.87 -3.65 -6.18
N ASP A 113 3.84 -4.37 -6.75
CA ASP A 113 4.02 -4.46 -8.20
C ASP A 113 2.82 -5.13 -8.88
N ASP A 114 2.34 -6.21 -8.28
CA ASP A 114 1.14 -6.97 -8.67
C ASP A 114 -0.13 -6.10 -8.60
N TRP A 115 -0.26 -5.23 -7.60
CA TRP A 115 -1.35 -4.24 -7.52
C TRP A 115 -1.29 -3.27 -8.72
N GLN A 116 -0.11 -2.74 -9.02
CA GLN A 116 0.08 -1.77 -10.12
C GLN A 116 -0.20 -2.41 -11.48
N LEU A 117 0.28 -3.62 -11.71
CA LEU A 117 0.03 -4.36 -12.94
C LEU A 117 -1.44 -4.74 -13.10
N THR A 118 -2.09 -5.18 -12.02
CA THR A 118 -3.54 -5.45 -12.00
C THR A 118 -4.33 -4.18 -12.28
N HIS A 119 -3.94 -3.05 -11.69
CA HIS A 119 -4.56 -1.75 -11.93
C HIS A 119 -4.37 -1.27 -13.37
N LEU A 120 -3.19 -1.47 -13.98
CA LEU A 120 -2.96 -1.15 -15.39
C LEU A 120 -3.82 -2.01 -16.33
N TYR A 121 -3.93 -3.32 -16.04
CA TYR A 121 -4.71 -4.25 -16.85
C TYR A 121 -6.22 -3.96 -16.77
N ASN A 122 -6.77 -3.87 -15.56
CA ASN A 122 -8.18 -3.57 -15.32
C ASN A 122 -8.34 -2.69 -14.06
N PRO A 123 -8.32 -1.35 -14.20
CA PRO A 123 -8.38 -0.46 -13.04
C PRO A 123 -9.60 -0.68 -12.14
N ARG A 124 -10.74 -1.12 -12.71
CA ARG A 124 -12.00 -1.28 -11.97
C ARG A 124 -12.06 -2.57 -11.15
N SER A 125 -11.17 -3.53 -11.39
CA SER A 125 -11.12 -4.73 -10.54
C SER A 125 -10.57 -4.42 -9.15
N ILE A 126 -9.73 -3.39 -9.02
CA ILE A 126 -9.05 -3.04 -7.77
C ILE A 126 -9.41 -1.65 -7.24
N VAL A 127 -9.94 -0.77 -8.09
CA VAL A 127 -10.55 0.51 -7.74
C VAL A 127 -11.88 0.64 -8.50
N PRO A 128 -13.01 0.17 -7.94
CA PRO A 128 -14.28 0.06 -8.67
C PRO A 128 -14.75 1.35 -9.36
N ASP A 129 -14.57 2.49 -8.69
CA ASP A 129 -14.96 3.81 -9.21
C ASP A 129 -13.89 4.45 -10.13
N SER A 130 -12.87 3.68 -10.57
CA SER A 130 -11.77 4.23 -11.36
C SER A 130 -12.22 4.68 -12.74
N VAL A 131 -11.87 5.93 -13.07
CA VAL A 131 -12.02 6.51 -14.41
C VAL A 131 -10.81 6.25 -15.30
N MET A 132 -9.73 5.67 -14.78
CA MET A 132 -8.53 5.36 -15.54
C MET A 132 -8.86 4.37 -16.68
N PRO A 133 -8.38 4.58 -17.92
CA PRO A 133 -8.53 3.58 -18.98
C PRO A 133 -7.76 2.30 -18.64
N SER A 134 -8.23 1.17 -19.17
CA SER A 134 -7.52 -0.11 -19.09
C SER A 134 -6.45 -0.20 -20.18
N PHE A 135 -5.31 -0.82 -19.89
CA PHE A 135 -4.20 -1.01 -20.81
C PHE A 135 -3.90 -2.50 -21.09
N PRO A 136 -4.90 -3.34 -21.47
CA PRO A 136 -4.71 -4.79 -21.61
C PRO A 136 -3.71 -5.16 -22.72
N TRP A 137 -3.43 -4.27 -23.67
CA TRP A 137 -2.44 -4.52 -24.74
C TRP A 137 -1.00 -4.62 -24.23
N LEU A 138 -0.71 -4.11 -23.01
CA LEU A 138 0.59 -4.26 -22.36
C LEU A 138 0.79 -5.64 -21.71
N PHE A 139 -0.16 -6.57 -21.88
CA PHE A 139 -0.19 -7.87 -21.22
C PHE A 139 -0.50 -9.01 -22.19
N ASP A 140 -0.10 -10.23 -21.82
CA ASP A 140 -0.41 -11.47 -22.54
C ASP A 140 -1.61 -12.18 -21.90
N GLY A 141 -2.78 -11.54 -22.03
CA GLY A 141 -4.07 -12.07 -21.62
C GLY A 141 -4.40 -11.97 -20.12
N SER A 142 -3.41 -11.74 -19.26
CA SER A 142 -3.58 -11.70 -17.80
C SER A 142 -2.69 -10.63 -17.15
N PRO A 143 -3.12 -9.98 -16.06
CA PRO A 143 -2.28 -9.05 -15.29
C PRO A 143 -1.00 -9.69 -14.73
N ALA A 144 -1.01 -11.02 -14.52
CA ALA A 144 0.17 -11.77 -14.07
C ALA A 144 1.19 -12.05 -15.18
N LYS A 145 0.90 -11.65 -16.44
CA LYS A 145 1.75 -11.85 -17.61
C LYS A 145 2.03 -10.51 -18.30
N PRO A 146 2.77 -9.59 -17.65
CA PRO A 146 3.16 -8.33 -18.27
C PRO A 146 4.08 -8.57 -19.47
N LYS A 147 3.92 -7.76 -20.51
CA LYS A 147 4.92 -7.62 -21.58
C LYS A 147 6.06 -6.73 -21.10
N PRO A 148 7.24 -6.74 -21.75
CA PRO A 148 8.36 -5.87 -21.37
C PRO A 148 7.98 -4.39 -21.21
N GLU A 149 7.05 -3.88 -22.01
CA GLU A 149 6.58 -2.50 -21.90
C GLU A 149 5.79 -2.21 -20.60
N ALA A 150 5.04 -3.18 -20.07
CA ALA A 150 4.37 -3.06 -18.77
C ALA A 150 5.39 -3.02 -17.62
N ASP A 151 6.42 -3.90 -17.68
CA ASP A 151 7.49 -3.92 -16.68
C ASP A 151 8.33 -2.64 -16.71
N ASP A 152 8.64 -2.14 -17.91
CA ASP A 152 9.30 -0.85 -18.11
C ASP A 152 8.46 0.28 -17.50
N LEU A 153 7.15 0.34 -17.82
CA LEU A 153 6.23 1.34 -17.27
C LEU A 153 6.17 1.27 -15.73
N LEU A 154 6.07 0.07 -15.17
CA LEU A 154 6.09 -0.16 -13.72
C LEU A 154 7.37 0.38 -13.09
N ALA A 155 8.53 0.08 -13.68
CA ALA A 155 9.82 0.59 -13.20
C ALA A 155 9.84 2.13 -13.19
N TYR A 156 9.33 2.77 -14.24
CA TYR A 156 9.22 4.23 -14.27
C TYR A 156 8.27 4.76 -13.19
N ILE A 157 7.07 4.19 -13.03
CA ILE A 157 6.11 4.60 -11.98
C ILE A 157 6.75 4.50 -10.60
N LYS A 158 7.49 3.43 -10.31
CA LYS A 158 8.21 3.25 -9.03
C LYS A 158 9.38 4.22 -8.85
N SER A 159 9.91 4.79 -9.92
CA SER A 159 10.97 5.80 -9.84
C SER A 159 10.43 7.18 -9.44
N LEU A 160 9.15 7.46 -9.71
CA LEU A 160 8.52 8.76 -9.44
C LEU A 160 8.41 9.01 -7.94
N GLY A 161 9.14 10.01 -7.44
CA GLY A 161 9.19 10.36 -6.01
C GLY A 161 10.36 9.73 -5.23
N LYS A 162 11.06 8.74 -5.80
CA LYS A 162 12.18 8.03 -5.16
C LYS A 162 13.30 8.98 -4.69
N ALA A 163 13.66 9.95 -5.51
CA ALA A 163 14.73 10.91 -5.17
C ALA A 163 14.39 11.75 -3.92
N ARG A 164 13.10 12.07 -3.72
CA ARG A 164 12.65 12.80 -2.53
C ARG A 164 12.62 11.94 -1.29
N HIS A 165 12.11 10.70 -1.41
CA HIS A 165 12.13 9.73 -0.31
C HIS A 165 13.56 9.53 0.20
N LEU A 166 14.53 9.39 -0.71
CA LEU A 166 15.94 9.21 -0.35
C LEU A 166 16.63 10.48 0.17
N SER A 167 16.14 11.66 -0.18
CA SER A 167 16.72 12.91 0.30
C SER A 167 16.30 13.27 1.73
N GLY A 168 15.39 12.53 2.34
CA GLY A 168 14.86 12.83 3.67
C GLY A 168 14.06 14.15 3.75
N ASN A 169 13.72 14.74 2.59
CA ASN A 169 12.90 15.96 2.48
C ASN A 169 11.40 15.65 2.58
N ASP A 170 11.07 14.52 3.20
CA ASP A 170 9.74 14.15 3.66
C ASP A 170 9.68 14.16 5.21
N PRO A 171 10.12 15.23 5.89
CA PRO A 171 9.98 15.30 7.34
C PRO A 171 8.50 15.44 7.72
N LYS A 172 8.12 14.83 8.85
CA LYS A 172 6.83 15.00 9.57
C LYS A 172 6.40 16.46 9.78
N GLN A 173 7.28 17.42 9.48
CA GLN A 173 7.04 18.85 9.46
C GLN A 173 7.84 19.44 8.29
N PHE A 174 7.15 20.09 7.35
CA PHE A 174 7.78 20.94 6.35
C PHE A 174 8.66 21.97 7.04
N THR A 175 9.98 21.88 6.89
CA THR A 175 10.90 22.94 7.29
C THR A 175 11.45 23.62 6.04
N LEU A 176 11.29 24.94 6.02
CA LEU A 176 11.91 25.83 5.04
C LEU A 176 13.39 25.50 4.87
N ALA A 177 13.88 25.58 3.63
CA ALA A 177 15.27 26.00 3.45
C ALA A 177 15.36 27.43 4.02
N PRO A 178 16.15 27.67 5.08
CA PRO A 178 16.15 28.96 5.77
C PRO A 178 16.35 30.09 4.74
N ASN A 179 15.45 31.08 4.77
CA ASN A 179 15.45 32.27 3.89
C ASN A 179 14.98 32.01 2.44
N CYS A 180 13.72 31.61 2.18
CA CYS A 180 13.12 31.87 0.86
C CYS A 180 12.49 33.27 0.81
N GLU A 181 12.83 34.07 -0.19
CA GLU A 181 12.08 35.26 -0.60
C GLU A 181 10.88 34.85 -1.50
N CYS A 182 9.94 34.10 -0.93
CA CYS A 182 8.75 33.61 -1.63
C CYS A 182 7.51 34.49 -1.32
N PRO A 183 6.48 34.58 -2.20
CA PRO A 183 5.23 35.29 -1.93
C PRO A 183 4.49 34.78 -0.67
N ASP A 184 3.71 35.63 0.00
CA ASP A 184 3.10 35.32 1.31
C ASP A 184 2.12 34.14 1.29
N GLU A 185 1.52 33.84 0.13
CA GLU A 185 0.68 32.64 -0.06
C GLU A 185 1.51 31.34 0.03
N VAL A 186 2.78 31.39 -0.36
CA VAL A 186 3.74 30.28 -0.23
C VAL A 186 4.25 30.17 1.22
N LYS A 187 4.42 31.29 1.93
CA LYS A 187 4.77 31.31 3.37
C LYS A 187 3.66 30.74 4.26
N LYS A 188 2.39 30.92 3.88
CA LYS A 188 1.21 30.43 4.63
C LYS A 188 1.03 28.91 4.59
N ILE A 189 1.74 28.19 3.71
CA ILE A 189 1.61 26.72 3.56
C ILE A 189 2.53 25.96 4.52
N GLU A 190 3.33 26.66 5.35
CA GLU A 190 4.42 26.05 6.13
C GLU A 190 4.20 26.02 7.65
N THR A 191 3.06 26.46 8.18
CA THR A 191 2.87 26.52 9.65
C THR A 191 1.92 25.48 10.21
N THR A 192 1.17 24.77 9.36
CA THR A 192 0.29 23.69 9.82
C THR A 192 1.02 22.38 9.64
N PRO A 193 1.33 21.64 10.72
CA PRO A 193 1.72 20.24 10.58
C PRO A 193 0.53 19.52 9.95
N VAL A 194 0.56 19.32 8.63
CA VAL A 194 -0.28 18.31 7.99
C VAL A 194 0.37 16.99 8.37
N PRO A 195 -0.29 16.12 9.16
CA PRO A 195 0.22 14.78 9.36
C PRO A 195 0.43 14.18 7.97
N LEU A 196 1.65 13.74 7.66
CA LEU A 196 2.02 13.05 6.41
C LEU A 196 1.35 11.67 6.30
N ASN A 197 0.04 11.58 6.57
CA ASN A 197 -0.72 10.35 6.38
C ASN A 197 -1.09 10.14 4.90
N ALA A 198 -0.94 11.15 4.04
CA ALA A 198 -1.25 11.02 2.61
C ALA A 198 -0.09 10.43 1.77
N SER A 199 1.14 10.39 2.27
CA SER A 199 2.28 9.85 1.51
C SER A 199 3.48 9.61 2.43
N GLY A 200 4.15 8.46 2.25
CA GLY A 200 5.61 8.52 2.22
C GLY A 200 6.42 7.89 3.36
N SER A 201 5.83 7.41 4.46
CA SER A 201 6.54 6.34 5.18
C SER A 201 6.20 5.04 4.48
N ILE A 202 7.22 4.26 4.15
CA ILE A 202 7.10 2.81 4.07
C ILE A 202 6.11 2.43 5.18
N ARG A 203 5.02 1.74 4.84
CA ARG A 203 4.00 1.24 5.79
C ARG A 203 4.59 0.19 6.74
N THR A 204 5.89 0.25 7.00
CA THR A 204 6.61 -0.45 8.05
C THR A 204 6.35 0.25 9.38
N VAL A 205 5.85 -0.55 10.30
CA VAL A 205 5.63 -0.32 11.74
C VAL A 205 4.23 0.15 12.10
N GLY A 206 3.49 -0.83 12.65
CA GLY A 206 2.11 -0.76 13.08
C GLY A 206 1.87 0.34 14.11
N ILE A 207 1.06 1.31 13.71
CA ILE A 207 0.32 2.09 14.69
C ILE A 207 -0.49 1.06 15.49
N PRO A 208 -0.41 1.08 16.83
CA PRO A 208 -1.21 0.19 17.65
C PRO A 208 -2.68 0.30 17.20
N PRO A 209 -3.34 -0.82 16.86
CA PRO A 209 -4.75 -0.78 16.52
C PRO A 209 -5.52 -0.15 17.68
N PHE A 210 -6.53 0.67 17.38
CA PHE A 210 -7.39 1.18 18.45
C PHE A 210 -8.17 0.02 19.05
N GLU A 211 -8.41 0.06 20.36
CA GLU A 211 -9.28 -0.91 21.00
C GLU A 211 -10.72 -0.72 20.54
N MET A 212 -11.34 -1.82 20.13
CA MET A 212 -12.69 -1.89 19.62
C MET A 212 -13.39 -3.09 20.24
N GLN A 213 -14.66 -2.91 20.60
CA GLN A 213 -15.58 -3.98 20.93
C GLN A 213 -16.86 -3.81 20.11
N LEU A 214 -17.42 -4.93 19.65
CA LEU A 214 -18.69 -4.89 18.95
C LEU A 214 -19.83 -4.55 19.92
N PRO A 215 -20.81 -3.73 19.54
CA PRO A 215 -21.96 -3.44 20.38
C PRO A 215 -22.71 -4.72 20.76
N THR A 216 -23.10 -4.83 22.03
CA THR A 216 -23.99 -5.90 22.51
C THR A 216 -25.45 -5.66 22.12
N ASP A 217 -25.82 -4.40 21.84
CA ASP A 217 -27.12 -4.04 21.33
C ASP A 217 -27.31 -4.53 19.89
N ALA A 218 -28.27 -5.43 19.69
CA ALA A 218 -28.51 -6.09 18.41
C ALA A 218 -28.88 -5.12 17.28
N ALA A 219 -29.62 -4.04 17.60
CA ALA A 219 -30.03 -3.06 16.59
C ALA A 219 -28.85 -2.24 16.08
N LYS A 220 -27.98 -1.77 16.99
CA LYS A 220 -26.73 -1.08 16.65
C LYS A 220 -25.77 -2.00 15.89
N LEU A 221 -25.63 -3.25 16.31
CA LEU A 221 -24.78 -4.22 15.62
C LEU A 221 -25.28 -4.48 14.19
N ALA A 222 -26.58 -4.68 14.01
CA ALA A 222 -27.18 -4.87 12.68
C ALA A 222 -27.00 -3.65 11.78
N ASP A 223 -27.02 -2.44 12.33
CA ASP A 223 -26.76 -1.22 11.57
C ASP A 223 -25.30 -1.12 11.09
N LEU A 224 -24.34 -1.40 11.99
CA LEU A 224 -22.93 -1.48 11.63
C LEU A 224 -22.67 -2.54 10.56
N GLN A 225 -23.30 -3.72 10.68
CA GLN A 225 -23.18 -4.79 9.70
C GLN A 225 -23.68 -4.37 8.31
N ARG A 226 -24.85 -3.70 8.22
CA ARG A 226 -25.36 -3.18 6.95
C ARG A 226 -24.44 -2.12 6.34
N LYS A 227 -23.97 -1.17 7.16
CA LYS A 227 -23.02 -0.15 6.70
C LYS A 227 -21.70 -0.78 6.24
N GLY A 228 -21.22 -1.77 6.97
CA GLY A 228 -20.01 -2.51 6.67
C GLY A 228 -20.12 -3.29 5.36
N ALA A 229 -21.27 -3.91 5.07
CA ALA A 229 -21.51 -4.60 3.81
C ALA A 229 -21.38 -3.66 2.59
N VAL A 230 -21.93 -2.44 2.69
CA VAL A 230 -21.79 -1.43 1.64
C VAL A 230 -20.33 -1.01 1.44
N LEU A 231 -19.60 -0.80 2.55
CA LEU A 231 -18.18 -0.45 2.51
C LEU A 231 -17.32 -1.59 1.94
N PHE A 232 -17.65 -2.84 2.28
CA PHE A 232 -16.96 -4.03 1.80
C PHE A 232 -17.18 -4.20 0.29
N ALA A 233 -18.41 -4.09 -0.20
CA ALA A 233 -18.72 -4.14 -1.61
C ALA A 233 -17.96 -3.06 -2.41
N LYS A 234 -17.83 -1.86 -1.84
CA LYS A 234 -17.12 -0.75 -2.47
C LYS A 234 -15.60 -0.90 -2.48
N ASN A 235 -15.00 -1.41 -1.41
CA ASN A 235 -13.56 -1.28 -1.17
C ASN A 235 -12.79 -2.62 -1.10
N CYS A 236 -13.47 -3.73 -0.79
CA CYS A 236 -12.84 -4.99 -0.47
C CYS A 236 -13.19 -6.11 -1.47
N GLN A 237 -14.44 -6.13 -1.96
CA GLN A 237 -14.98 -7.16 -2.85
C GLN A 237 -14.15 -7.36 -4.14
N GLY A 238 -13.55 -6.28 -4.68
CA GLY A 238 -12.72 -6.37 -5.88
C GLY A 238 -11.55 -7.35 -5.77
N CYS A 239 -10.98 -7.47 -4.56
CA CYS A 239 -9.91 -8.44 -4.26
C CYS A 239 -10.45 -9.68 -3.54
N HIS A 240 -11.25 -9.48 -2.49
CA HIS A 240 -11.67 -10.56 -1.58
C HIS A 240 -12.90 -11.35 -2.07
N GLY A 241 -13.52 -10.97 -3.19
CA GLY A 241 -14.75 -11.60 -3.67
C GLY A 241 -15.99 -11.13 -2.91
N GLU A 242 -17.17 -11.35 -3.48
CA GLU A 242 -18.45 -10.94 -2.87
C GLU A 242 -18.74 -11.70 -1.58
N MET A 243 -18.35 -12.98 -1.55
CA MET A 243 -18.51 -13.85 -0.38
C MET A 243 -17.33 -13.78 0.60
N GLY A 244 -16.28 -13.01 0.28
CA GLY A 244 -15.04 -13.01 1.05
C GLY A 244 -14.21 -14.28 0.85
N ASP A 245 -14.33 -14.98 -0.27
CA ASP A 245 -13.62 -16.23 -0.59
C ASP A 245 -12.23 -16.00 -1.23
N GLY A 246 -11.79 -14.75 -1.35
CA GLY A 246 -10.51 -14.40 -1.95
C GLY A 246 -10.50 -14.49 -3.48
N GLN A 247 -11.66 -14.72 -4.12
CA GLN A 247 -11.79 -14.91 -5.57
C GLN A 247 -12.34 -13.67 -6.28
N GLY A 248 -12.00 -12.47 -5.80
CA GLY A 248 -12.37 -11.23 -6.46
C GLY A 248 -11.75 -11.12 -7.86
N PRO A 249 -12.31 -10.27 -8.76
CA PRO A 249 -11.81 -10.10 -10.12
C PRO A 249 -10.34 -9.64 -10.21
N ALA A 250 -9.79 -9.02 -9.14
CA ALA A 250 -8.38 -8.67 -9.08
C ALA A 250 -7.47 -9.86 -8.71
N ALA A 251 -8.00 -10.92 -8.09
CA ALA A 251 -7.21 -11.98 -7.45
C ALA A 251 -6.26 -12.73 -8.40
N GLU A 252 -6.58 -12.80 -9.70
CA GLU A 252 -5.71 -13.44 -10.70
C GLU A 252 -4.34 -12.75 -10.82
N GLY A 253 -4.32 -11.42 -10.66
CA GLY A 253 -3.12 -10.60 -10.83
C GLY A 253 -2.35 -10.32 -9.55
N LEU A 254 -2.79 -10.85 -8.40
CA LEU A 254 -2.23 -10.53 -7.09
C LEU A 254 -1.44 -11.70 -6.50
N PHE A 255 -0.29 -11.37 -5.93
CA PHE A 255 0.63 -12.34 -5.34
C PHE A 255 1.31 -11.78 -4.07
N PRO A 256 1.11 -12.42 -2.89
CA PRO A 256 0.24 -13.58 -2.64
C PRO A 256 -1.23 -13.31 -2.94
N LYS A 257 -2.01 -14.36 -3.19
CA LYS A 257 -3.45 -14.24 -3.43
C LYS A 257 -4.14 -13.58 -2.22
N PRO A 258 -5.24 -12.83 -2.45
CA PRO A 258 -6.09 -12.34 -1.37
C PRO A 258 -6.53 -13.49 -0.47
N ALA A 259 -6.57 -13.26 0.84
CA ALA A 259 -7.05 -14.26 1.78
C ALA A 259 -8.55 -14.54 1.53
N GLY A 260 -8.93 -15.82 1.57
CA GLY A 260 -10.32 -16.19 1.81
C GLY A 260 -10.66 -15.78 3.24
N LEU A 261 -11.36 -14.67 3.40
CA LEU A 261 -11.85 -14.18 4.70
C LEU A 261 -12.84 -15.14 5.34
N ILE A 262 -13.37 -16.07 4.55
CA ILE A 262 -14.14 -17.18 5.07
C ILE A 262 -13.22 -18.24 5.69
N GLU A 263 -12.00 -18.48 5.19
CA GLU A 263 -11.08 -19.60 5.50
C GLU A 263 -10.49 -19.62 6.94
N ALA A 264 -10.80 -18.61 7.78
CA ALA A 264 -10.35 -18.58 9.16
C ALA A 264 -11.26 -17.78 10.08
N ASN A 265 -11.23 -18.10 11.39
CA ASN A 265 -11.76 -17.21 12.41
C ASN A 265 -10.74 -16.13 12.75
N TYR A 266 -11.20 -14.88 12.87
CA TYR A 266 -10.38 -13.72 13.23
C TYR A 266 -10.89 -13.03 14.49
N THR A 267 -9.99 -12.63 15.38
CA THR A 267 -10.33 -11.75 16.51
C THR A 267 -10.66 -10.34 16.04
N VAL A 268 -11.44 -9.56 16.82
CA VAL A 268 -11.74 -8.15 16.47
C VAL A 268 -10.44 -7.36 16.37
N LYS A 269 -9.53 -7.58 17.33
CA LYS A 269 -8.20 -6.97 17.34
C LYS A 269 -7.42 -7.24 16.04
N HIS A 270 -7.46 -8.46 15.53
CA HIS A 270 -6.78 -8.81 14.28
C HIS A 270 -7.33 -8.03 13.10
N LEU A 271 -8.66 -8.01 12.95
CA LEU A 271 -9.33 -7.32 11.84
C LEU A 271 -9.06 -5.82 11.86
N VAL A 272 -9.13 -5.18 13.04
CA VAL A 272 -8.76 -3.76 13.18
C VAL A 272 -7.30 -3.54 12.78
N SER A 273 -6.39 -4.40 13.23
CA SER A 273 -4.97 -4.30 12.89
C SER A 273 -4.73 -4.38 11.38
N VAL A 274 -5.33 -5.37 10.70
CA VAL A 274 -5.19 -5.55 9.25
C VAL A 274 -5.82 -4.39 8.48
N LEU A 275 -7.02 -3.93 8.85
CA LEU A 275 -7.65 -2.79 8.19
C LEU A 275 -6.83 -1.51 8.37
N MET A 276 -6.27 -1.29 9.57
CA MET A 276 -5.45 -0.11 9.83
C MET A 276 -4.05 -0.20 9.23
N ASN A 277 -3.43 -1.37 9.14
CA ASN A 277 -2.02 -1.50 8.81
C ASN A 277 -1.76 -2.13 7.45
N GLY A 278 -2.78 -2.70 6.81
CA GLY A 278 -2.63 -3.59 5.67
C GLY A 278 -1.93 -4.89 6.07
N VAL A 279 -1.51 -5.66 5.06
CA VAL A 279 -0.68 -6.86 5.26
C VAL A 279 0.64 -6.66 4.54
N PRO A 280 1.77 -6.50 5.26
CA PRO A 280 3.09 -6.34 4.67
C PRO A 280 3.44 -7.47 3.68
N GLY A 281 4.10 -7.11 2.58
CA GLY A 281 4.46 -8.05 1.52
C GLY A 281 3.29 -8.49 0.63
N THR A 282 2.15 -7.80 0.66
CA THR A 282 0.97 -8.10 -0.18
C THR A 282 0.36 -6.83 -0.78
N ALA A 283 -0.61 -7.01 -1.68
CA ALA A 283 -1.41 -5.93 -2.24
C ALA A 283 -2.47 -5.35 -1.28
N MET A 284 -2.65 -5.90 -0.07
CA MET A 284 -3.64 -5.41 0.90
C MET A 284 -3.21 -4.08 1.53
N PRO A 285 -3.86 -2.95 1.20
CA PRO A 285 -3.45 -1.66 1.71
C PRO A 285 -3.94 -1.43 3.15
N ALA A 286 -3.35 -0.43 3.80
CA ALA A 286 -3.92 0.21 4.98
C ALA A 286 -5.08 1.13 4.60
N TRP A 287 -6.13 1.14 5.42
CA TRP A 287 -7.36 1.92 5.25
C TRP A 287 -7.54 3.01 6.31
N ARG A 288 -6.42 3.56 6.83
CA ARG A 288 -6.42 4.55 7.92
C ARG A 288 -7.12 5.86 7.56
N ASP A 289 -7.30 6.14 6.27
CA ASP A 289 -7.98 7.34 5.79
C ASP A 289 -9.50 7.23 5.93
N LEU A 290 -10.03 6.03 6.19
CA LEU A 290 -11.43 5.85 6.53
C LEU A 290 -11.71 6.38 7.95
N PRO A 291 -12.87 7.03 8.16
CA PRO A 291 -13.34 7.34 9.50
C PRO A 291 -13.35 6.10 10.39
N ARG A 292 -13.03 6.27 11.68
CA ARG A 292 -13.06 5.16 12.66
C ARG A 292 -14.38 4.38 12.63
N ALA A 293 -15.51 5.07 12.52
CA ALA A 293 -16.84 4.45 12.44
C ALA A 293 -17.04 3.58 11.18
N ASP A 294 -16.27 3.80 10.12
CA ASP A 294 -16.30 2.99 8.90
C ASP A 294 -15.46 1.72 9.07
N ILE A 295 -14.31 1.82 9.75
CA ILE A 295 -13.53 0.65 10.17
C ILE A 295 -14.34 -0.23 11.11
N GLU A 296 -15.04 0.37 12.08
CA GLU A 296 -15.90 -0.35 13.01
C GLU A 296 -17.05 -1.09 12.28
N ALA A 297 -17.67 -0.44 11.30
CA ALA A 297 -18.69 -1.06 10.46
C ALA A 297 -18.14 -2.23 9.61
N LEU A 298 -16.97 -2.06 9.00
CA LEU A 298 -16.28 -3.13 8.26
C LEU A 298 -16.01 -4.34 9.15
N VAL A 299 -15.44 -4.14 10.35
CA VAL A 299 -15.19 -5.22 11.30
C VAL A 299 -16.49 -5.94 11.70
N ALA A 300 -17.56 -5.20 11.96
CA ALA A 300 -18.86 -5.79 12.27
C ALA A 300 -19.39 -6.67 11.13
N HIS A 301 -19.25 -6.23 9.88
CA HIS A 301 -19.63 -7.02 8.71
C HIS A 301 -18.73 -8.23 8.49
N LEU A 302 -17.41 -8.12 8.66
CA LEU A 302 -16.49 -9.24 8.52
C LEU A 302 -16.79 -10.36 9.53
N LYS A 303 -17.29 -10.02 10.71
CA LYS A 303 -17.79 -10.99 11.71
C LYS A 303 -19.14 -11.63 11.34
N THR A 304 -19.74 -11.26 10.21
CA THR A 304 -20.92 -11.94 9.62
C THR A 304 -20.59 -12.83 8.43
N LEU A 305 -19.39 -12.71 7.85
CA LEU A 305 -18.90 -13.68 6.88
C LEU A 305 -18.84 -15.05 7.58
N PRO A 306 -19.24 -16.13 6.87
CA PRO A 306 -19.90 -17.31 7.42
C PRO A 306 -19.42 -17.70 8.82
N GLU A 307 -20.37 -17.77 9.76
CA GLU A 307 -20.10 -18.25 11.11
C GLU A 307 -19.53 -19.66 11.05
N ARG A 308 -18.27 -19.81 11.48
CA ARG A 308 -17.58 -21.09 11.61
C ARG A 308 -17.55 -21.53 13.07
N PRO A 309 -17.53 -22.84 13.34
CA PRO A 309 -17.23 -23.30 14.68
C PRO A 309 -15.83 -22.79 15.07
N VAL A 310 -15.73 -22.21 16.26
CA VAL A 310 -14.44 -22.01 16.90
C VAL A 310 -13.97 -23.37 17.42
N TYR A 311 -12.81 -23.80 16.96
CA TYR A 311 -12.27 -25.10 17.37
C TYR A 311 -11.61 -24.94 18.74
N VAL A 312 -12.30 -25.38 19.78
CA VAL A 312 -11.79 -25.34 21.16
C VAL A 312 -11.17 -26.69 21.49
N THR A 313 -9.85 -26.72 21.64
CA THR A 313 -9.15 -27.93 22.10
C THR A 313 -9.32 -28.08 23.60
N SER A 314 -10.00 -29.15 24.03
CA SER A 314 -10.23 -29.42 25.47
C SER A 314 -8.94 -29.77 26.20
N ALA A 315 -8.92 -29.67 27.53
CA ALA A 315 -7.76 -30.09 28.32
C ALA A 315 -7.44 -31.59 28.15
N GLU A 316 -8.46 -32.42 27.94
CA GLU A 316 -8.33 -33.85 27.69
C GLU A 316 -7.72 -34.13 26.31
N GLU A 317 -8.17 -33.39 25.29
CA GLU A 317 -7.61 -33.46 23.94
C GLU A 317 -6.17 -32.95 23.91
N MET A 318 -5.87 -31.86 24.62
CA MET A 318 -4.49 -31.39 24.80
C MET A 318 -3.59 -32.43 25.46
N ALA A 319 -4.12 -33.25 26.38
CA ALA A 319 -3.38 -34.33 27.03
C ALA A 319 -3.28 -35.61 26.18
N SER A 320 -3.97 -35.67 25.04
CA SER A 320 -3.98 -36.85 24.18
C SER A 320 -2.60 -37.10 23.56
N LYS A 321 -2.33 -38.36 23.20
CA LYS A 321 -1.05 -38.74 22.57
C LYS A 321 -0.86 -38.05 21.22
N GLU A 322 -1.96 -37.85 20.51
CA GLU A 322 -2.05 -37.21 19.20
C GLU A 322 -1.62 -35.73 19.30
N VAL A 323 -2.25 -34.94 20.17
CA VAL A 323 -1.90 -33.51 20.32
C VAL A 323 -0.50 -33.34 20.91
N GLN A 324 -0.06 -34.23 21.81
CA GLN A 324 1.32 -34.20 22.30
C GLN A 324 2.35 -34.54 21.21
N ALA A 325 2.02 -35.44 20.27
CA ALA A 325 2.86 -35.68 19.09
C ALA A 325 2.91 -34.45 18.18
N GLY A 326 1.76 -33.80 17.93
CA GLY A 326 1.67 -32.54 17.19
C GLY A 326 2.51 -31.42 17.82
N LYS A 327 2.43 -31.26 19.14
CA LYS A 327 3.25 -30.33 19.92
C LYS A 327 4.74 -30.55 19.70
N LYS A 328 5.20 -31.80 19.79
CA LYS A 328 6.62 -32.14 19.59
C LYS A 328 7.09 -31.78 18.17
N ILE A 329 6.25 -32.02 17.16
CA ILE A 329 6.54 -31.62 15.78
C ILE A 329 6.64 -30.11 15.67
N TYR A 330 5.68 -29.37 16.25
CA TYR A 330 5.66 -27.91 16.25
C TYR A 330 6.93 -27.32 16.88
N GLU A 331 7.31 -27.80 18.06
CA GLU A 331 8.51 -27.38 18.78
C GLU A 331 9.80 -27.59 17.97
N GLN A 332 9.87 -28.70 17.22
CA GLN A 332 11.07 -29.06 16.44
C GLN A 332 11.16 -28.34 15.10
N LYS A 333 10.02 -28.04 14.45
CA LYS A 333 9.98 -27.64 13.04
C LYS A 333 9.36 -26.26 12.79
N CYS A 334 8.52 -25.75 13.69
CA CYS A 334 7.68 -24.57 13.43
C CYS A 334 8.08 -23.35 14.28
N VAL A 335 8.62 -23.55 15.48
CA VAL A 335 8.92 -22.49 16.46
C VAL A 335 9.89 -21.42 15.95
N SER A 336 10.84 -21.79 15.08
CA SER A 336 11.82 -20.84 14.52
C SER A 336 11.15 -19.64 13.83
N CYS A 337 9.99 -19.86 13.19
CA CYS A 337 9.20 -18.82 12.54
C CYS A 337 7.97 -18.44 13.36
N HIS A 338 7.16 -19.41 13.79
CA HIS A 338 5.85 -19.15 14.42
C HIS A 338 5.93 -18.83 15.92
N GLY A 339 7.08 -19.03 16.56
CA GLY A 339 7.27 -18.83 17.99
C GLY A 339 6.67 -19.97 18.83
N ILE A 340 7.18 -20.14 20.05
CA ILE A 340 6.71 -21.19 20.98
C ILE A 340 5.26 -20.97 21.40
N GLU A 341 4.85 -19.71 21.46
CA GLU A 341 3.51 -19.26 21.81
C GLU A 341 2.54 -19.25 20.62
N GLY A 342 2.99 -19.59 19.42
CA GLY A 342 2.16 -19.49 18.21
C GLY A 342 1.82 -18.04 17.81
N ASP A 343 2.53 -17.05 18.34
CA ASP A 343 2.23 -15.63 18.13
C ASP A 343 2.88 -15.02 16.88
N GLY A 344 3.54 -15.85 16.07
CA GLY A 344 4.23 -15.44 14.85
C GLY A 344 5.56 -14.74 15.08
N LYS A 345 6.10 -14.74 16.31
CA LYS A 345 7.33 -14.02 16.68
C LYS A 345 8.52 -14.94 16.94
N GLY A 346 8.66 -15.98 16.13
CA GLY A 346 9.87 -16.81 16.15
C GLY A 346 11.10 -15.98 15.77
N PRO A 347 12.33 -16.38 16.18
CA PRO A 347 13.55 -15.62 15.91
C PRO A 347 13.81 -15.36 14.41
N ALA A 348 13.32 -16.21 13.51
CA ALA A 348 13.43 -16.03 12.07
C ALA A 348 12.38 -15.09 11.49
N SER A 349 11.29 -14.77 12.22
CA SER A 349 10.17 -13.97 11.72
C SER A 349 10.56 -12.53 11.34
N ALA A 350 11.54 -11.94 12.04
CA ALA A 350 11.94 -10.55 11.86
C ALA A 350 12.60 -10.25 10.50
N THR A 351 13.09 -11.29 9.81
CA THR A 351 13.74 -11.17 8.49
C THR A 351 12.83 -11.56 7.34
N LEU A 352 11.57 -11.92 7.61
CA LEU A 352 10.61 -12.32 6.58
C LEU A 352 9.86 -11.10 6.05
N ASP A 353 9.68 -11.05 4.73
CA ASP A 353 8.89 -9.99 4.08
C ASP A 353 7.43 -10.00 4.52
N ARG A 354 6.91 -11.20 4.83
CA ARG A 354 5.59 -11.41 5.39
C ARG A 354 5.71 -12.10 6.76
N PRO A 355 5.17 -11.51 7.83
CA PRO A 355 5.20 -12.15 9.14
C PRO A 355 4.34 -13.43 9.15
N PRO A 356 4.74 -14.48 9.90
CA PRO A 356 3.93 -15.66 10.10
C PRO A 356 2.60 -15.33 10.77
N ALA A 357 1.59 -16.19 10.58
CA ALA A 357 0.29 -16.02 11.24
C ALA A 357 0.45 -16.05 12.77
N ASN A 358 -0.27 -15.14 13.44
CA ASN A 358 -0.44 -15.17 14.88
C ASN A 358 -1.65 -16.05 15.19
N PHE A 359 -1.41 -17.31 15.56
CA PHE A 359 -2.45 -18.30 15.84
C PHE A 359 -3.29 -17.97 17.08
N LYS A 360 -2.86 -17.00 17.91
CA LYS A 360 -3.71 -16.45 18.99
C LYS A 360 -4.81 -15.52 18.48
N GLU A 361 -4.66 -15.00 17.26
CA GLU A 361 -5.53 -13.99 16.65
C GLU A 361 -6.25 -14.51 15.39
N VAL A 362 -5.73 -15.57 14.77
CA VAL A 362 -6.26 -16.21 13.58
C VAL A 362 -6.34 -17.71 13.80
N GLN A 363 -7.49 -18.32 13.54
CA GLN A 363 -7.69 -19.76 13.57
C GLN A 363 -8.17 -20.24 12.20
N PRO A 364 -7.27 -20.76 11.34
CA PRO A 364 -7.66 -21.32 10.05
C PRO A 364 -8.51 -22.58 10.23
N GLU A 365 -9.30 -22.95 9.22
CA GLU A 365 -10.02 -24.23 9.24
C GLU A 365 -9.04 -25.41 9.31
N PRO A 366 -9.39 -26.54 9.92
CA PRO A 366 -8.56 -27.75 9.90
C PRO A 366 -8.14 -28.17 8.49
N ASP A 367 -9.07 -28.15 7.53
CA ASP A 367 -8.78 -28.50 6.14
C ASP A 367 -7.83 -27.49 5.47
N ASP A 368 -8.00 -26.20 5.76
CA ASP A 368 -7.10 -25.14 5.30
C ASP A 368 -5.70 -25.28 5.91
N LEU A 369 -5.59 -25.62 7.21
CA LEU A 369 -4.31 -25.92 7.86
C LEU A 369 -3.63 -27.13 7.20
N LEU A 370 -4.37 -28.20 6.93
CA LEU A 370 -3.83 -29.39 6.27
C LEU A 370 -3.33 -29.08 4.86
N ASN A 371 -4.08 -28.30 4.10
CA ASN A 371 -3.67 -27.84 2.78
C ASN A 371 -2.39 -26.98 2.87
N VAL A 372 -2.30 -26.04 3.81
CA VAL A 372 -1.09 -25.24 4.05
C VAL A 372 0.10 -26.13 4.42
N LEU A 373 -0.09 -27.15 5.26
CA LEU A 373 0.97 -28.09 5.58
C LEU A 373 1.35 -28.98 4.38
N GLU A 374 0.43 -29.22 3.45
CA GLU A 374 0.69 -30.02 2.26
C GLU A 374 1.48 -29.26 1.20
N VAL A 375 1.02 -28.06 0.83
CA VAL A 375 1.56 -27.30 -0.31
C VAL A 375 2.37 -26.06 0.08
N GLY A 376 2.42 -25.72 1.37
CA GLY A 376 3.00 -24.47 1.86
C GLY A 376 2.08 -23.28 1.61
N VAL A 377 2.61 -22.07 1.77
CA VAL A 377 1.89 -20.83 1.37
C VAL A 377 2.65 -20.19 0.21
N PRO A 378 2.13 -20.27 -1.03
CA PRO A 378 2.77 -19.69 -2.21
C PRO A 378 3.13 -18.21 -2.01
N GLY A 379 4.35 -17.84 -2.40
CA GLY A 379 4.84 -16.46 -2.26
C GLY A 379 5.32 -16.09 -0.86
N THR A 380 5.48 -17.06 0.01
CA THR A 380 6.01 -16.85 1.36
C THR A 380 7.14 -17.83 1.66
N SER A 381 7.77 -17.68 2.82
CA SER A 381 8.80 -18.59 3.31
C SER A 381 8.23 -19.86 3.98
N MET A 382 6.91 -20.09 3.97
CA MET A 382 6.30 -21.30 4.52
C MET A 382 6.35 -22.45 3.50
N PRO A 383 7.22 -23.47 3.68
CA PRO A 383 7.41 -24.53 2.70
C PRO A 383 6.30 -25.59 2.79
N PRO A 384 6.14 -26.44 1.76
CA PRO A 384 5.36 -27.66 1.87
C PRO A 384 6.03 -28.65 2.84
N TRP A 385 5.22 -29.33 3.67
CA TRP A 385 5.68 -30.32 4.65
C TRP A 385 5.32 -31.75 4.30
N LYS A 386 4.59 -31.98 3.19
CA LYS A 386 4.10 -33.31 2.80
C LYS A 386 5.19 -34.37 2.62
N ASP A 387 6.40 -33.95 2.24
CA ASP A 387 7.54 -34.84 2.03
C ASP A 387 8.32 -35.14 3.32
N GLN A 388 8.04 -34.39 4.40
CA GLN A 388 8.72 -34.54 5.69
C GLN A 388 7.82 -35.05 6.82
N LEU A 389 6.50 -34.90 6.68
CA LEU A 389 5.51 -35.30 7.67
C LEU A 389 4.47 -36.19 6.99
N THR A 390 4.12 -37.30 7.62
CA THR A 390 2.99 -38.14 7.22
C THR A 390 1.66 -37.38 7.35
N GLU A 391 0.61 -37.86 6.67
CA GLU A 391 -0.74 -37.28 6.78
C GLU A 391 -1.24 -37.25 8.23
N GLN A 392 -0.99 -38.33 8.98
CA GLN A 392 -1.33 -38.43 10.40
C GLN A 392 -0.56 -37.42 11.26
N GLU A 393 0.74 -37.21 11.00
CA GLU A 393 1.52 -36.19 11.70
C GLU A 393 1.04 -34.77 11.41
N ARG A 394 0.58 -34.50 10.18
CA ARG A 394 -0.01 -33.20 9.80
C ARG A 394 -1.36 -32.98 10.50
N ASP A 395 -2.20 -34.00 10.63
CA ASP A 395 -3.45 -33.93 11.41
C ASP A 395 -3.16 -33.60 12.88
N TYR A 396 -2.21 -34.30 13.50
CA TYR A 396 -1.82 -34.05 14.89
C TYR A 396 -1.28 -32.64 15.11
N LEU A 397 -0.45 -32.15 14.19
CA LEU A 397 0.07 -30.80 14.20
C LEU A 397 -1.06 -29.77 14.04
N SER A 398 -2.00 -30.01 13.13
CA SER A 398 -3.18 -29.14 12.91
C SER A 398 -3.98 -28.97 14.20
N ARG A 399 -4.30 -30.06 14.90
CA ARG A 399 -5.00 -30.02 16.20
C ARG A 399 -4.25 -29.23 17.26
N TYR A 400 -2.92 -29.36 17.34
CA TYR A 400 -2.12 -28.58 18.28
C TYR A 400 -2.13 -27.08 17.93
N VAL A 401 -2.06 -26.73 16.65
CA VAL A 401 -2.10 -25.33 16.21
C VAL A 401 -3.44 -24.66 16.54
N GLN A 402 -4.56 -25.40 16.40
CA GLN A 402 -5.89 -24.92 16.76
C GLN A 402 -5.98 -24.44 18.22
N ALA A 403 -5.23 -25.07 19.13
CA ALA A 403 -5.25 -24.77 20.56
C ALA A 403 -4.63 -23.41 20.93
N PHE A 404 -3.87 -22.77 20.03
CA PHE A 404 -3.32 -21.43 20.29
C PHE A 404 -4.38 -20.33 20.26
N TYR A 405 -5.50 -20.56 19.58
CA TYR A 405 -6.50 -19.53 19.38
C TYR A 405 -7.20 -19.16 20.67
N VAL A 406 -7.26 -17.87 20.96
CA VAL A 406 -7.96 -17.32 22.12
C VAL A 406 -9.14 -16.52 21.61
N GLU A 407 -10.34 -17.10 21.68
CA GLU A 407 -11.55 -16.37 21.36
C GLU A 407 -11.72 -15.20 22.34
N GLU A 408 -11.98 -14.00 21.81
CA GLU A 408 -12.36 -12.85 22.63
C GLU A 408 -13.72 -13.17 23.28
N THR A 409 -13.69 -13.59 24.54
CA THR A 409 -14.89 -13.88 25.32
C THR A 409 -15.87 -12.71 25.20
N LYS A 410 -17.09 -12.98 24.70
CA LYS A 410 -18.24 -12.08 24.86
C LYS A 410 -18.43 -11.86 26.36
N LYS A 411 -17.94 -10.73 26.89
CA LYS A 411 -18.26 -10.29 28.25
C LYS A 411 -19.63 -9.63 28.28
#